data_AF-A0A150GPU2-F1
#
_entry.id   AF-A0A150GPU2-F1
#
_cell.length_a   1.000
_cell.length_b   1.000
_cell.length_c   1.000
_cell.angle_alpha   90.00
_cell.angle_beta   90.00
_cell.angle_gamma   90.00
#
_symmetry.space_group_name_H-M   'P 1'
#
loop_
_entity.id
_entity.type
_entity.pdbx_description
1 polymer ?
#
loop_
_entity_poly.entity_id
_entity_poly.type
_entity_poly.pdbx_seq_one_letter_code
_entity_poly.pdbx_strand_id
1 'polypeptide(L)'
;MWRSEINAIATGPAPEAPQPSAGGIPAGAPEGPVGSSGVEAPLQCGNRGNTYQPSRRKRVNRHGLEKRLSTPQGRDVLLRRLRKGRWRITVDAFR
;
A
#
# COMPACT_ATOMS: atom_id res chain seq x y z
N MET A 1 30.98 -18.70 -21.23
CA MET A 1 30.34 -19.87 -21.85
C MET A 1 28.81 -19.75 -21.75
N TRP A 2 28.22 -18.65 -22.24
CA TRP A 2 26.78 -18.46 -22.45
C TRP A 2 26.61 -17.37 -23.52
N ARG A 3 26.91 -17.75 -24.75
CA ARG A 3 26.55 -17.13 -26.05
C ARG A 3 26.22 -18.33 -26.95
N SER A 4 25.39 -18.10 -27.97
CA SER A 4 24.77 -19.07 -28.91
C SER A 4 23.35 -19.45 -28.47
N GLU A 5 22.27 -19.31 -29.24
CA GLU A 5 21.98 -18.99 -30.65
C GLU A 5 20.55 -18.41 -30.65
N ILE A 6 20.21 -17.31 -31.33
CA ILE A 6 19.93 -17.13 -32.77
C ILE A 6 18.66 -17.85 -33.26
N ASN A 7 17.83 -17.05 -33.97
CA ASN A 7 16.67 -17.33 -34.83
C ASN A 7 15.28 -17.33 -34.17
N ALA A 8 14.22 -16.84 -34.78
CA ALA A 8 13.98 -16.02 -35.97
C ALA A 8 12.45 -15.86 -36.05
N ILE A 9 11.97 -14.72 -36.55
CA ILE A 9 10.69 -14.54 -37.25
C ILE A 9 9.41 -14.95 -36.50
N ALA A 10 8.72 -13.94 -35.97
CA ALA A 10 7.26 -13.98 -35.80
C ALA A 10 6.69 -12.56 -35.88
N THR A 11 6.83 -11.92 -37.03
CA THR A 11 5.86 -10.88 -37.43
C THR A 11 4.60 -11.60 -37.88
N GLY A 12 3.78 -12.00 -36.91
CA GLY A 12 2.40 -12.39 -37.17
C GLY A 12 1.56 -11.13 -37.43
N PRO A 13 0.58 -11.16 -38.35
CA PRO A 13 -0.39 -10.07 -38.46
C PRO A 13 -1.17 -9.98 -37.14
N ALA A 14 -1.32 -8.75 -36.64
CA ALA A 14 -2.07 -8.46 -35.43
C ALA A 14 -3.48 -9.08 -35.50
N PRO A 15 -4.01 -9.67 -34.41
CA PRO A 15 -5.40 -10.12 -34.40
C PRO A 15 -6.32 -8.90 -34.57
N GLU A 16 -7.13 -8.93 -35.62
CA GLU A 16 -8.17 -7.96 -35.89
C GLU A 16 -9.13 -7.91 -34.69
N ALA A 17 -9.24 -6.74 -34.07
CA ALA A 17 -10.17 -6.52 -32.98
C ALA A 17 -11.60 -6.81 -33.47
N PRO A 18 -12.44 -7.51 -32.70
CA PRO A 18 -13.83 -7.68 -33.07
C PRO A 18 -14.50 -6.30 -33.10
N GLN A 19 -14.95 -5.89 -34.29
CA GLN A 19 -15.76 -4.70 -34.46
C GLN A 19 -17.04 -4.87 -33.61
N PRO A 20 -17.41 -3.92 -32.73
CA PRO A 20 -18.70 -3.99 -32.07
C PRO A 20 -19.79 -3.76 -33.13
N SER A 21 -20.43 -4.86 -33.54
CA SER A 21 -21.64 -4.83 -34.35
C SER A 21 -22.67 -3.95 -33.62
N ALA A 22 -23.14 -2.92 -34.30
CA ALA A 22 -24.21 -2.04 -33.86
C ALA A 22 -25.50 -2.84 -33.61
N GLY A 23 -25.62 -3.39 -32.40
CA GLY A 23 -26.86 -3.87 -31.83
C GLY A 23 -27.52 -2.69 -31.13
N GLY A 24 -28.56 -2.15 -31.73
CA GLY A 24 -29.38 -1.11 -31.11
C GLY A 24 -29.87 -1.56 -29.74
N ILE A 25 -29.56 -0.77 -28.71
CA ILE A 25 -30.19 -0.90 -27.41
C ILE A 25 -31.67 -0.50 -27.60
N PRO A 26 -32.65 -1.39 -27.34
CA PRO A 26 -34.04 -1.00 -27.42
C PRO A 26 -34.33 0.06 -26.35
N ALA A 27 -34.92 1.16 -26.82
CA ALA A 27 -35.50 2.21 -26.00
C ALA A 27 -36.50 1.58 -25.00
N GLY A 28 -36.16 1.67 -23.72
CA GLY A 28 -36.95 1.12 -22.63
C GLY A 28 -36.31 1.51 -21.30
N ALA A 29 -36.03 2.80 -21.13
CA ALA A 29 -35.71 3.35 -19.83
C ALA A 29 -36.99 3.31 -18.97
N PRO A 30 -37.02 2.60 -17.83
CA PRO A 30 -37.92 3.02 -16.76
C PRO A 30 -37.35 4.32 -16.19
N GLU A 31 -38.09 5.41 -16.35
CA GLU A 31 -37.81 6.67 -15.67
C GLU A 31 -37.91 6.43 -14.17
N GLY A 32 -36.77 6.11 -13.55
CA GLY A 32 -36.61 6.20 -12.11
C GLY A 32 -36.70 7.66 -11.69
N PRO A 33 -37.24 7.96 -10.49
CA PRO A 33 -37.50 9.33 -10.08
C PRO A 33 -36.21 10.14 -10.05
N VAL A 34 -36.10 11.08 -10.99
CA VAL A 34 -35.16 12.19 -10.96
C VAL A 34 -35.63 13.12 -9.86
N GLY A 35 -35.05 13.00 -8.68
CA GLY A 35 -35.48 13.80 -7.53
C GLY A 35 -34.65 13.56 -6.27
N SER A 36 -33.47 14.19 -6.23
CA SER A 36 -33.06 15.11 -5.16
C SER A 36 -31.53 15.14 -5.02
N SER A 37 -31.01 16.35 -5.16
CA SER A 37 -29.77 16.82 -4.55
C SER A 37 -29.52 16.18 -3.18
N GLY A 38 -28.39 15.48 -3.03
CA GLY A 38 -28.03 14.89 -1.75
C GLY A 38 -26.56 14.48 -1.78
N VAL A 39 -25.70 15.45 -1.45
CA VAL A 39 -24.35 15.31 -0.88
C VAL A 39 -23.75 13.92 -1.05
N GLU A 40 -22.77 13.76 -1.94
CA GLU A 40 -21.90 12.58 -1.94
C GLU A 40 -21.51 12.28 -0.50
N ALA A 41 -21.93 11.13 0.02
CA ALA A 41 -21.64 10.77 1.39
C ALA A 41 -20.12 10.88 1.56
N PRO A 42 -19.60 11.68 2.52
CA PRO A 42 -18.16 11.78 2.71
C PRO A 42 -17.66 10.36 2.92
N LEU A 43 -16.63 9.96 2.16
CA LEU A 43 -15.97 8.66 2.29
C LEU A 43 -15.83 8.35 3.78
N GLN A 44 -16.71 7.52 4.33
CA GLN A 44 -16.64 7.15 5.72
C GLN A 44 -15.34 6.38 5.83
N CYS A 45 -14.29 7.02 6.31
CA CYS A 45 -13.13 6.28 6.74
C CYS A 45 -13.64 5.37 7.85
N GLY A 46 -13.75 4.07 7.55
CA GLY A 46 -14.24 3.07 8.50
C GLY A 46 -13.52 3.21 9.84
N ASN A 47 -14.13 2.68 10.90
CA ASN A 47 -13.63 2.78 12.27
C ASN A 47 -12.12 2.45 12.36
N ARG A 48 -11.26 3.48 12.46
CA ARG A 48 -9.78 3.37 12.47
C ARG A 48 -9.23 2.84 13.81
N GLY A 49 -10.11 2.39 14.71
CA GLY A 49 -9.87 2.17 16.14
C GLY A 49 -9.17 0.88 16.55
N ASN A 50 -8.76 0.01 15.62
CA ASN A 50 -8.12 -1.28 15.96
C ASN A 50 -6.62 -1.35 15.61
N THR A 51 -6.02 -0.24 15.14
CA THR A 51 -4.62 -0.19 14.66
C THR A 51 -3.60 -0.62 15.72
N TYR A 52 -3.81 -0.21 16.97
CA TYR A 52 -2.92 -0.54 18.07
C TYR A 52 -3.54 -1.60 18.98
N GLN A 53 -3.10 -2.84 18.78
CA GLN A 53 -3.33 -3.94 19.74
C GLN A 53 -2.08 -4.12 20.60
N PRO A 54 -2.11 -3.71 21.89
CA PRO A 54 -0.91 -3.66 22.71
C PRO A 54 -0.39 -5.06 23.01
N SER A 55 0.86 -5.31 22.60
CA SER A 55 1.57 -6.52 23.00
C SER A 55 3.01 -6.15 23.35
N ARG A 56 3.38 -6.39 24.62
CA ARG A 56 4.69 -5.99 25.15
C ARG A 56 5.82 -6.63 24.35
N ARG A 57 5.71 -7.94 24.06
CA ARG A 57 6.70 -8.67 23.25
C ARG A 57 6.90 -8.05 21.86
N LYS A 58 5.84 -7.71 21.13
CA LYS A 58 5.98 -7.09 19.79
C LYS A 58 6.59 -5.69 19.89
N ARG A 59 6.22 -4.92 20.92
CA ARG A 59 6.75 -3.56 21.15
C ARG A 59 8.26 -3.58 21.40
N VAL A 60 8.72 -4.44 22.30
CA VAL A 60 10.15 -4.62 22.61
C VAL A 60 10.91 -5.14 21.39
N ASN A 61 10.40 -6.18 20.72
CA ASN A 61 11.08 -6.77 19.57
C ASN A 61 11.18 -5.83 18.37
N ARG A 62 10.25 -4.89 18.16
CA ARG A 62 10.32 -3.95 17.03
C ARG A 62 10.98 -2.61 17.39
N HIS A 63 10.87 -2.15 18.63
CA HIS A 63 11.26 -0.79 19.02
C HIS A 63 12.24 -0.72 20.18
N GLY A 64 12.71 -1.87 20.67
CA GLY A 64 13.74 -2.00 21.70
C GLY A 64 15.12 -1.57 21.20
N LEU A 65 16.04 -1.47 22.15
CA LEU A 65 17.40 -0.99 21.92
C LEU A 65 18.22 -1.92 21.01
N GLU A 66 18.16 -3.23 21.26
CA GLU A 66 18.89 -4.23 20.48
C GLU A 66 18.60 -4.14 18.98
N LYS A 67 17.33 -3.96 18.58
CA LYS A 67 16.97 -3.79 17.16
C LYS A 67 17.47 -2.49 16.57
N ARG A 68 17.56 -1.42 17.35
CA ARG A 68 18.15 -0.17 16.89
C ARG A 68 19.67 -0.31 16.72
N LEU A 69 20.35 -1.05 17.59
CA LEU A 69 21.80 -1.29 17.48
C LEU A 69 22.18 -2.26 16.34
N SER A 70 21.28 -3.18 15.99
CA SER A 70 21.52 -4.18 14.93
C SER A 70 21.63 -3.59 13.53
N THR A 71 21.05 -2.42 13.26
CA THR A 71 21.04 -1.80 11.92
C THR A 71 21.81 -0.48 11.94
N PRO A 72 22.51 -0.10 10.86
CA PRO A 72 23.23 1.18 10.80
C PRO A 72 22.27 2.36 10.97
N GLN A 73 21.13 2.35 10.25
CA GLN A 73 20.09 3.37 10.37
C GLN A 73 19.51 3.48 11.78
N GLY A 74 19.41 2.35 12.50
CA GLY A 74 18.94 2.35 13.88
C GLY A 74 19.91 3.05 14.83
N ARG A 75 21.22 2.92 14.62
CA ARG A 75 22.25 3.65 15.39
C ARG A 75 22.15 5.16 15.16
N ASP A 76 21.91 5.59 13.92
CA ASP A 76 21.70 7.01 13.61
C ASP A 76 20.48 7.59 14.31
N VAL A 77 19.39 6.80 14.42
CA VAL A 77 18.20 7.20 15.18
C VAL A 77 18.55 7.40 16.66
N LEU A 78 19.36 6.52 17.26
CA LEU A 78 19.79 6.68 18.65
C LEU A 78 20.64 7.94 18.83
N LEU A 79 21.62 8.17 17.96
CA LEU A 79 22.47 9.37 17.99
C LEU A 79 21.63 10.64 17.87
N ARG A 80 20.65 10.68 16.96
CA ARG A 80 19.73 11.82 16.82
C ARG A 80 18.90 12.05 18.08
N ARG A 81 18.43 10.99 18.73
CA ARG A 81 17.64 11.08 19.98
C ARG A 81 18.48 11.56 21.15
N LEU A 82 19.74 11.12 21.25
CA LEU A 82 20.71 11.56 22.27
C LEU A 82 21.10 13.03 22.08
N ARG A 83 21.45 13.44 20.86
CA ARG A 83 21.77 14.84 20.54
C ARG A 83 20.61 15.79 20.87
N LYS A 84 19.37 15.33 20.71
CA LYS A 84 18.18 16.10 21.10
C LYS A 84 17.89 16.07 22.61
N GLY A 85 18.52 15.17 23.37
CA GLY A 85 18.30 15.04 24.81
C GLY A 85 16.93 14.47 25.18
N ARG A 86 16.36 13.55 24.37
CA ARG A 86 15.08 12.93 24.71
C ARG A 86 15.21 12.12 26.00
N TRP A 87 14.35 12.39 27.00
CA TRP A 87 14.30 11.63 28.26
C TRP A 87 14.23 10.10 28.07
N ARG A 88 13.52 9.64 27.03
CA ARG A 88 13.45 8.22 26.65
C ARG A 88 13.94 8.00 25.22
N ILE A 89 15.04 7.28 25.11
CA ILE A 89 15.66 6.95 23.83
C ILE A 89 14.97 5.74 23.18
N THR A 90 14.69 4.68 23.95
CA THR A 90 14.04 3.44 23.48
C THR A 90 12.97 2.93 24.44
N VAL A 91 12.25 1.88 24.04
CA VAL A 91 11.18 1.25 24.85
C VAL A 91 11.74 0.58 26.10
N ASP A 92 12.89 -0.09 25.99
CA ASP A 92 13.62 -0.70 27.09
C ASP A 92 15.01 -0.07 27.20
N ALA A 93 15.46 0.15 28.43
CA ALA A 93 16.88 0.27 28.76
C ALA A 93 17.40 -1.16 28.95
N PHE A 94 18.65 -1.44 28.54
CA PHE A 94 19.29 -2.77 28.52
C PHE A 94 18.70 -3.78 29.51
N ARG A 95 18.34 -4.97 29.01
CA ARG A 95 17.78 -6.07 29.81
C ARG A 95 18.80 -6.59 30.83
#